data_AF-A0A973A3Q4-F1
#
_entry.id   AF-A0A973A3Q4-F1
#
_cell.length_a   1.000
_cell.length_b   1.000
_cell.length_c   1.000
_cell.angle_alpha   90.00
_cell.angle_beta   90.00
_cell.angle_gamma   90.00
#
_symmetry.space_group_name_H-M   'P 1'
#
loop_
_entity.id
_entity.type
_entity.pdbx_description
1 polymer ?
#
loop_
_entity_poly.entity_id
_entity_poly.type
_entity_poly.pdbx_seq_one_letter_code
_entity_poly.pdbx_strand_id
1 'polypeptide(L)'
;MEDSFRKLYSVDPEKIVEGINEIKSKYPTLSEEEIPAVVEALSSLFYVDPFDNPEMTKVIDDVQQLIADIGPRAIPTILEKIHNTDIKAELAFARTCGLMGKEAIEPLLDVIIEKSDTIDMSFALYAFGKIRSPEIVKALPHVLKAVKSPMKESEDTAVRAMGKIFENIKPGDVSDEDIQEVYDVFLAKTYHGNEVIRSKSIRGLNKMLQFGFINKGDKPAILNRAKTALGLEDSEDWDPSYLVRREAQQVLDKHQ
;
A
#
# COMPACT_ATOMS: atom_id res chain seq x y z
N MET A 1 -32.37 9.54 1.51
CA MET A 1 -31.04 9.07 1.03
C MET A 1 -31.04 8.95 -0.48
N GLU A 2 -32.07 8.37 -1.07
CA GLU A 2 -32.18 8.15 -2.53
C GLU A 2 -31.92 9.38 -3.40
N ASP A 3 -32.49 10.56 -3.08
CA ASP A 3 -32.24 11.77 -3.87
C ASP A 3 -30.76 12.18 -3.87
N SER A 4 -30.08 12.00 -2.73
CA SER A 4 -28.65 12.27 -2.58
C SER A 4 -27.81 11.26 -3.38
N PHE A 5 -28.22 10.00 -3.45
CA PHE A 5 -27.58 8.99 -4.30
C PHE A 5 -27.71 9.29 -5.79
N ARG A 6 -28.89 9.73 -6.24
CA ARG A 6 -29.12 10.09 -7.64
C ARG A 6 -28.20 11.20 -8.13
N LYS A 7 -27.80 12.11 -7.25
CA LYS A 7 -26.84 13.18 -7.56
C LYS A 7 -25.43 12.64 -7.85
N LEU A 8 -25.04 11.51 -7.27
CA LEU A 8 -23.74 10.86 -7.52
C LEU A 8 -23.62 10.29 -8.94
N TYR A 9 -24.74 10.02 -9.61
CA TYR A 9 -24.77 9.52 -10.99
C TYR A 9 -24.57 10.62 -12.04
N SER A 10 -24.51 11.88 -11.60
CA SER A 10 -24.38 13.00 -12.52
C SER A 10 -23.01 13.00 -13.20
N VAL A 11 -22.95 13.57 -14.40
CA VAL A 11 -21.67 13.94 -15.06
C VAL A 11 -21.21 15.34 -14.65
N ASP A 12 -22.05 16.07 -13.90
CA ASP A 12 -21.77 17.41 -13.40
C ASP A 12 -21.14 17.31 -11.99
N PRO A 13 -19.84 17.64 -11.84
CA PRO A 13 -19.15 17.53 -10.56
C PRO A 13 -19.80 18.35 -9.44
N GLU A 14 -20.45 19.49 -9.76
CA GLU A 14 -21.10 20.31 -8.73
C GLU A 14 -22.29 19.57 -8.11
N LYS A 15 -23.06 18.84 -8.93
CA LYS A 15 -24.16 17.99 -8.45
C LYS A 15 -23.66 16.81 -7.65
N ILE A 16 -22.57 16.17 -8.08
CA ILE A 16 -21.97 15.07 -7.33
C ILE A 16 -21.54 15.56 -5.95
N VAL A 17 -20.87 16.71 -5.87
CA VAL A 17 -20.44 17.34 -4.61
C VAL A 17 -21.63 17.71 -3.73
N GLU A 18 -22.73 18.20 -4.32
CA GLU A 18 -23.98 18.42 -3.58
C GLU A 18 -24.50 17.13 -2.94
N GLY A 19 -24.55 16.03 -3.71
CA GLY A 19 -24.93 14.70 -3.21
C GLY A 19 -24.02 14.21 -2.09
N ILE A 20 -22.70 14.33 -2.25
CA ILE A 20 -21.72 13.98 -1.21
C ILE A 20 -21.95 14.79 0.07
N ASN A 21 -22.19 16.10 -0.03
CA ASN A 21 -22.44 16.96 1.13
C ASN A 21 -23.74 16.61 1.85
N GLU A 22 -24.79 16.23 1.13
CA GLU A 22 -26.03 15.76 1.73
C GLU A 22 -25.84 14.44 2.48
N ILE A 23 -25.11 13.48 1.90
CA ILE A 23 -24.74 12.23 2.56
C ILE A 23 -23.90 12.55 3.80
N LYS A 24 -22.92 13.45 3.66
CA LYS A 24 -22.06 13.88 4.75
C LYS A 24 -22.83 14.51 5.91
N SER A 25 -23.90 15.25 5.64
CA SER A 25 -24.73 15.84 6.70
C SER A 25 -25.47 14.78 7.54
N LYS A 26 -25.63 13.56 7.01
CA LYS A 26 -26.39 12.46 7.63
C LYS A 26 -25.51 11.35 8.19
N TYR A 27 -24.23 11.27 7.78
CA TYR A 27 -23.38 10.15 8.17
C TYR A 27 -23.25 9.92 9.69
N PRO A 28 -23.21 10.95 10.56
CA PRO A 28 -23.08 10.72 12.01
C PRO A 28 -24.24 9.96 12.64
N THR A 29 -25.37 9.85 11.94
CA THR A 29 -26.59 9.16 12.41
C THR A 29 -26.93 7.90 11.61
N LEU A 30 -26.05 7.43 10.71
CA LEU A 30 -26.33 6.24 9.91
C LEU A 30 -26.40 4.96 10.75
N SER A 31 -27.47 4.19 10.54
CA SER A 31 -27.63 2.86 11.14
C SER A 31 -26.70 1.83 10.48
N GLU A 32 -26.55 0.65 11.09
CA GLU A 32 -25.71 -0.42 10.51
C GLU A 32 -26.27 -0.93 9.19
N GLU A 33 -27.59 -0.89 9.04
CA GLU A 33 -28.30 -1.31 7.84
C GLU A 33 -28.14 -0.31 6.68
N GLU A 34 -27.91 0.97 6.98
CA GLU A 34 -27.77 2.02 5.96
C GLU A 34 -26.34 2.12 5.41
N ILE A 35 -25.32 1.78 6.21
CA ILE A 35 -23.91 1.95 5.84
C ILE A 35 -23.55 1.23 4.54
N PRO A 36 -23.90 -0.05 4.32
CA PRO A 36 -23.52 -0.74 3.09
C PRO A 36 -23.99 -0.02 1.83
N ALA A 37 -25.25 0.45 1.83
CA ALA A 37 -25.81 1.18 0.70
C ALA A 37 -25.13 2.54 0.47
N VAL A 38 -24.78 3.25 1.55
CA VAL A 38 -24.04 4.52 1.46
C VAL A 38 -22.63 4.31 0.91
N VAL A 39 -21.90 3.32 1.42
CA VAL A 39 -20.53 3.00 0.97
C VAL A 39 -20.55 2.54 -0.48
N GLU A 40 -21.54 1.73 -0.87
CA GLU A 40 -21.73 1.30 -2.25
C GLU A 40 -22.00 2.49 -3.19
N ALA A 41 -22.92 3.37 -2.82
CA ALA A 41 -23.26 4.54 -3.64
C ALA A 41 -22.06 5.50 -3.78
N LEU A 42 -21.33 5.74 -2.70
CA LEU A 42 -20.13 6.58 -2.72
C LEU A 42 -19.01 5.94 -3.57
N SER A 43 -18.76 4.65 -3.39
CA SER A 43 -17.67 3.94 -4.09
C SER A 43 -17.92 3.77 -5.59
N SER A 44 -19.14 3.99 -6.10
CA SER A 44 -19.36 4.02 -7.55
C SER A 44 -18.51 5.09 -8.26
N LEU A 45 -18.13 6.16 -7.56
CA LEU A 45 -17.25 7.21 -8.07
C LEU A 45 -15.80 6.75 -8.26
N PHE A 46 -15.39 5.62 -7.64
CA PHE A 46 -14.05 5.07 -7.83
C PHE A 46 -13.82 4.46 -9.21
N TYR A 47 -14.88 4.24 -9.99
CA TYR A 47 -14.83 3.76 -11.37
C TYR A 47 -14.71 4.90 -12.39
N VAL A 48 -14.78 6.16 -11.94
CA VAL A 48 -14.55 7.33 -12.79
C VAL A 48 -13.05 7.49 -13.01
N ASP A 49 -12.60 7.51 -14.27
CA ASP A 49 -11.20 7.74 -14.58
C ASP A 49 -10.85 9.23 -14.43
N PRO A 50 -9.96 9.61 -13.48
CA PRO A 50 -9.52 10.99 -13.33
C PRO A 50 -8.63 11.47 -14.49
N PHE A 51 -8.09 10.58 -15.32
CA PHE A 51 -7.37 11.01 -16.51
C PHE A 51 -8.32 11.59 -17.56
N ASP A 52 -9.47 10.95 -17.76
CA ASP A 52 -10.52 11.43 -18.65
C ASP A 52 -11.34 12.56 -18.02
N ASN A 53 -11.41 12.61 -16.68
CA ASN A 53 -12.18 13.59 -15.90
C ASN A 53 -11.30 14.20 -14.78
N PRO A 54 -10.31 15.05 -15.10
CA PRO A 54 -9.35 15.58 -14.12
C PRO A 54 -9.97 16.29 -12.92
N GLU A 55 -11.11 16.95 -13.13
CA GLU A 55 -11.90 17.62 -12.10
C GLU A 55 -12.46 16.66 -11.05
N MET A 56 -12.64 15.38 -11.40
CA MET A 56 -13.12 14.34 -10.49
C MET A 56 -12.04 13.87 -9.51
N THR A 57 -10.77 14.20 -9.71
CA THR A 57 -9.68 13.83 -8.80
C THR A 57 -9.99 14.23 -7.36
N LYS A 58 -10.37 15.50 -7.16
CA LYS A 58 -10.68 16.01 -5.82
C LYS A 58 -11.96 15.37 -5.26
N VAL A 59 -12.96 15.13 -6.11
CA VAL A 59 -14.21 14.48 -5.71
C VAL A 59 -13.94 13.07 -5.19
N ILE A 60 -13.08 12.31 -5.87
CA ILE A 60 -12.69 10.95 -5.46
C ILE A 60 -11.92 10.99 -4.12
N ASP A 61 -11.02 11.96 -3.92
CA ASP A 61 -10.32 12.13 -2.65
C ASP A 61 -11.31 12.46 -1.50
N ASP A 62 -12.27 13.35 -1.74
CA ASP A 62 -13.32 13.71 -0.78
C ASP A 62 -14.21 12.50 -0.44
N VAL A 63 -14.50 11.64 -1.42
CA VAL A 63 -15.24 10.38 -1.23
C VAL A 63 -14.44 9.37 -0.41
N GLN A 64 -13.15 9.20 -0.69
CA GLN A 64 -12.27 8.34 0.11
C GLN A 64 -12.26 8.78 1.57
N GLN A 65 -12.15 10.10 1.81
CA GLN A 65 -12.19 10.66 3.15
C GLN A 65 -13.56 10.44 3.81
N LEU A 66 -14.67 10.65 3.10
CA LEU A 66 -16.00 10.44 3.65
C LEU A 66 -16.25 8.97 4.04
N ILE A 67 -15.83 8.02 3.20
CA ILE A 67 -15.94 6.59 3.53
C ILE A 67 -15.04 6.26 4.73
N ALA A 68 -13.84 6.86 4.83
CA ALA A 68 -12.98 6.70 6.00
C ALA A 68 -13.60 7.29 7.28
N ASP A 69 -14.31 8.43 7.19
CA ASP A 69 -15.00 9.07 8.31
C ASP A 69 -16.21 8.27 8.82
N ILE A 70 -16.82 7.41 7.98
CA ILE A 70 -17.80 6.39 8.41
C ILE A 70 -17.14 5.38 9.35
N GLY A 71 -15.83 5.18 9.21
CA GLY A 71 -15.01 4.38 10.12
C GLY A 71 -15.06 2.88 9.86
N PRO A 72 -14.71 2.05 10.86
CA PRO A 72 -14.54 0.59 10.72
C PRO A 72 -15.76 -0.13 10.12
N ARG A 73 -16.95 0.44 10.32
CA ARG A 73 -18.23 -0.12 9.85
C ARG A 73 -18.32 -0.18 8.33
N ALA A 74 -17.54 0.63 7.61
CA ALA A 74 -17.46 0.59 6.15
C ALA A 74 -16.54 -0.53 5.60
N ILE A 75 -15.66 -1.09 6.44
CA ILE A 75 -14.64 -2.07 6.01
C ILE A 75 -15.27 -3.33 5.38
N PRO A 76 -16.32 -3.96 5.95
CA PRO A 76 -16.92 -5.15 5.34
C PRO A 76 -17.39 -4.90 3.89
N THR A 77 -18.04 -3.77 3.64
CA THR A 77 -18.50 -3.41 2.29
C THR A 77 -17.33 -3.09 1.35
N ILE A 78 -16.26 -2.45 1.84
CA ILE A 78 -15.04 -2.24 1.05
C ILE A 78 -14.43 -3.58 0.63
N LEU A 79 -14.27 -4.52 1.58
CA LEU A 79 -13.67 -5.83 1.33
C LEU A 79 -14.54 -6.72 0.43
N GLU A 80 -15.86 -6.53 0.43
CA GLU A 80 -16.74 -7.20 -0.53
C GLU A 80 -16.54 -6.67 -1.97
N LYS A 81 -16.32 -5.36 -2.12
CA LYS A 81 -16.27 -4.68 -3.42
C LYS A 81 -14.92 -4.79 -4.15
N ILE A 82 -13.85 -5.20 -3.47
CA ILE A 82 -12.53 -5.36 -4.10
C ILE A 82 -12.43 -6.59 -5.01
N HIS A 83 -13.34 -7.57 -4.86
CA HIS A 83 -13.33 -8.77 -5.67
C HIS A 83 -13.73 -8.45 -7.13
N ASN A 84 -12.88 -8.82 -8.10
CA ASN A 84 -13.11 -8.60 -9.55
C ASN A 84 -13.44 -7.14 -9.93
N THR A 85 -12.83 -6.17 -9.24
CA THR A 85 -13.00 -4.74 -9.55
C THR A 85 -11.94 -4.23 -10.53
N ASP A 86 -12.12 -3.03 -11.09
CA ASP A 86 -11.08 -2.37 -11.89
C ASP A 86 -9.93 -1.95 -10.97
N ILE A 87 -8.69 -2.11 -11.43
CA ILE A 87 -7.45 -1.71 -10.76
C ILE A 87 -7.56 -0.28 -10.22
N LYS A 88 -8.17 0.66 -10.96
CA LYS A 88 -8.33 2.05 -10.48
C LYS A 88 -9.19 2.12 -9.22
N ALA A 89 -10.31 1.40 -9.21
CA ALA A 89 -11.21 1.33 -8.07
C ALA A 89 -10.54 0.60 -6.90
N GLU A 90 -9.84 -0.50 -7.16
CA GLU A 90 -9.02 -1.23 -6.18
C GLU A 90 -8.02 -0.30 -5.49
N LEU A 91 -7.30 0.53 -6.25
CA LEU A 91 -6.36 1.52 -5.72
C LEU A 91 -7.04 2.59 -4.87
N ALA A 92 -8.27 3.00 -5.21
CA ALA A 92 -9.06 3.93 -4.40
C ALA A 92 -9.51 3.29 -3.08
N PHE A 93 -10.02 2.06 -3.11
CA PHE A 93 -10.37 1.30 -1.92
C PHE A 93 -9.16 1.11 -0.97
N ALA A 94 -7.99 0.77 -1.51
CA ALA A 94 -6.78 0.62 -0.70
C ALA A 94 -6.32 1.94 -0.06
N ARG A 95 -6.51 3.08 -0.76
CA ARG A 95 -6.26 4.41 -0.18
C ARG A 95 -7.25 4.72 0.94
N THR A 96 -8.53 4.40 0.77
CA THR A 96 -9.55 4.52 1.82
C THR A 96 -9.17 3.72 3.05
N CYS A 97 -8.75 2.46 2.91
CA CYS A 97 -8.23 1.67 4.04
C CYS A 97 -7.00 2.32 4.70
N GLY A 98 -6.11 2.94 3.90
CA GLY A 98 -4.98 3.71 4.40
C GLY A 98 -5.39 4.91 5.25
N LEU A 99 -6.45 5.63 4.86
CA LEU A 99 -7.02 6.75 5.62
C LEU A 99 -7.69 6.29 6.91
N MET A 100 -8.30 5.10 6.91
CA MET A 100 -8.85 4.48 8.12
C MET A 100 -7.77 4.11 9.12
N GLY A 101 -6.52 3.89 8.71
CA GLY A 101 -5.40 3.72 9.63
C GLY A 101 -5.42 2.35 10.33
N LYS A 102 -5.32 2.35 11.67
CA LYS A 102 -5.15 1.11 12.46
C LYS A 102 -6.37 0.20 12.39
N GLU A 103 -7.55 0.78 12.21
CA GLU A 103 -8.85 0.14 12.14
C GLU A 103 -8.93 -0.84 10.96
N ALA A 104 -8.16 -0.60 9.89
CA ALA A 104 -8.10 -1.47 8.73
C ALA A 104 -7.11 -2.65 8.88
N ILE A 105 -6.26 -2.67 9.90
CA ILE A 105 -5.16 -3.65 10.00
C ILE A 105 -5.68 -5.09 10.17
N GLU A 106 -6.50 -5.34 11.20
CA GLU A 106 -6.98 -6.71 11.49
C GLU A 106 -7.87 -7.25 10.34
N PRO A 107 -8.84 -6.51 9.78
CA PRO A 107 -9.62 -7.01 8.66
C PRO A 107 -8.79 -7.33 7.41
N LEU A 108 -7.75 -6.55 7.13
CA LEU A 108 -6.83 -6.83 6.01
C LEU A 108 -5.89 -8.02 6.32
N LEU A 109 -5.53 -8.24 7.59
CA LEU A 109 -4.81 -9.44 8.02
C LEU A 109 -5.66 -10.69 7.78
N ASP A 110 -6.95 -10.65 8.11
CA ASP A 110 -7.88 -11.76 7.87
C ASP A 110 -7.91 -12.10 6.37
N VAL A 111 -7.94 -11.10 5.48
CA VAL A 111 -7.86 -11.33 4.02
C VAL A 111 -6.57 -12.06 3.64
N ILE A 112 -5.40 -11.66 4.16
CA ILE A 112 -4.12 -12.32 3.84
C ILE A 112 -4.10 -13.77 4.34
N ILE A 113 -4.69 -14.03 5.50
CA ILE A 113 -4.71 -15.37 6.12
C ILE A 113 -5.68 -16.29 5.37
N GLU A 114 -6.88 -15.81 5.06
CA GLU A 114 -7.95 -16.62 4.46
C GLU A 114 -7.85 -16.76 2.95
N LYS A 115 -7.26 -15.77 2.27
CA LYS A 115 -7.19 -15.67 0.80
C LYS A 115 -5.73 -15.76 0.30
N SER A 116 -4.93 -16.61 0.93
CA SER A 116 -3.53 -16.84 0.52
C SER A 116 -3.41 -17.09 -0.97
N ASP A 117 -2.46 -16.43 -1.61
CA ASP A 117 -2.12 -16.57 -3.03
C ASP A 117 -3.26 -16.24 -4.01
N THR A 118 -4.18 -15.35 -3.62
CA THR A 118 -5.18 -14.75 -4.51
C THR A 118 -4.88 -13.26 -4.79
N ILE A 119 -5.65 -12.67 -5.72
CA ILE A 119 -5.64 -11.22 -5.98
C ILE A 119 -6.02 -10.42 -4.72
N ASP A 120 -6.92 -10.95 -3.88
CA ASP A 120 -7.34 -10.28 -2.65
C ASP A 120 -6.18 -10.11 -1.65
N MET A 121 -5.25 -11.07 -1.61
CA MET A 121 -4.02 -10.93 -0.83
C MET A 121 -3.14 -9.80 -1.36
N SER A 122 -3.02 -9.67 -2.69
CA SER A 122 -2.28 -8.55 -3.32
C SER A 122 -2.90 -7.21 -2.96
N PHE A 123 -4.23 -7.08 -3.00
CA PHE A 123 -4.95 -5.90 -2.52
C PHE A 123 -4.58 -5.58 -1.07
N ALA A 124 -4.69 -6.55 -0.17
CA ALA A 124 -4.45 -6.35 1.26
C ALA A 124 -3.01 -5.89 1.55
N LEU A 125 -2.03 -6.52 0.90
CA LEU A 125 -0.62 -6.11 0.95
C LEU A 125 -0.43 -4.68 0.41
N TYR A 126 -1.13 -4.31 -0.67
CA TYR A 126 -1.06 -2.96 -1.22
C TYR A 126 -1.65 -1.92 -0.24
N ALA A 127 -2.79 -2.24 0.39
CA ALA A 127 -3.46 -1.40 1.38
C ALA A 127 -2.62 -1.19 2.65
N PHE A 128 -1.91 -2.21 3.14
CA PHE A 128 -0.91 -2.05 4.21
C PHE A 128 0.14 -1.00 3.89
N GLY A 129 0.57 -0.91 2.63
CA GLY A 129 1.50 0.13 2.18
C GLY A 129 0.95 1.57 2.21
N LYS A 130 -0.34 1.75 2.54
CA LYS A 130 -1.02 3.06 2.67
C LYS A 130 -1.32 3.44 4.12
N ILE A 131 -1.37 2.46 5.03
CA ILE A 131 -1.67 2.68 6.44
C ILE A 131 -0.54 3.46 7.11
N ARG A 132 -0.90 4.52 7.83
CA ARG A 132 0.02 5.35 8.62
C ARG A 132 -0.24 5.16 10.11
N SER A 133 0.14 3.99 10.63
CA SER A 133 -0.01 3.64 12.04
C SER A 133 1.17 2.78 12.49
N PRO A 134 1.73 2.99 13.70
CA PRO A 134 2.76 2.10 14.24
C PRO A 134 2.25 0.67 14.49
N GLU A 135 0.93 0.49 14.66
CA GLU A 135 0.32 -0.83 14.83
C GLU A 135 0.47 -1.73 13.59
N ILE A 136 0.85 -1.17 12.44
CA ILE A 136 1.10 -1.94 11.21
C ILE A 136 2.24 -2.94 11.36
N VAL A 137 3.05 -2.83 12.42
CA VAL A 137 4.07 -3.83 12.78
C VAL A 137 3.50 -5.24 12.91
N LYS A 138 2.23 -5.38 13.34
CA LYS A 138 1.52 -6.68 13.43
C LYS A 138 1.45 -7.40 12.08
N ALA A 139 1.48 -6.65 10.96
CA ALA A 139 1.45 -7.22 9.63
C ALA A 139 2.78 -7.79 9.17
N LEU A 140 3.90 -7.45 9.80
CA LEU A 140 5.24 -7.80 9.33
C LEU A 140 5.44 -9.32 9.14
N PRO A 141 5.07 -10.21 10.07
CA PRO A 141 5.24 -11.65 9.89
C PRO A 141 4.46 -12.20 8.69
N HIS A 142 3.25 -11.68 8.46
CA HIS A 142 2.40 -12.10 7.34
C HIS A 142 2.94 -11.59 6.00
N VAL A 143 3.46 -10.36 5.97
CA VAL A 143 4.13 -9.80 4.80
C VAL A 143 5.41 -10.58 4.49
N LEU A 144 6.22 -10.92 5.50
CA LEU A 144 7.42 -11.75 5.36
C LEU A 144 7.10 -13.13 4.76
N LYS A 145 5.99 -13.74 5.15
CA LYS A 145 5.53 -14.98 4.51
C LYS A 145 5.15 -14.74 3.04
N ALA A 146 4.43 -13.66 2.75
CA ALA A 146 3.94 -13.34 1.41
C ALA A 146 5.05 -12.99 0.40
N VAL A 147 6.25 -12.58 0.84
CA VAL A 147 7.40 -12.37 -0.07
C VAL A 147 7.90 -13.68 -0.74
N LYS A 148 7.39 -14.84 -0.32
CA LYS A 148 7.65 -16.17 -0.90
C LYS A 148 6.45 -16.71 -1.68
N SER A 149 5.42 -15.89 -1.91
CA SER A 149 4.22 -16.30 -2.65
C SER A 149 4.59 -16.77 -4.06
N PRO A 150 4.01 -17.88 -4.55
CA PRO A 150 4.15 -18.29 -5.95
C PRO A 150 3.44 -17.35 -6.93
N MET A 151 2.50 -16.52 -6.44
CA MET A 151 1.83 -15.51 -7.24
C MET A 151 2.69 -14.26 -7.34
N LYS A 152 3.16 -13.95 -8.56
CA LYS A 152 4.10 -12.85 -8.82
C LYS A 152 3.61 -11.49 -8.29
N GLU A 153 2.32 -11.19 -8.45
CA GLU A 153 1.74 -9.93 -7.98
C GLU A 153 1.79 -9.81 -6.45
N SER A 154 1.49 -10.91 -5.77
CA SER A 154 1.53 -11.00 -4.31
C SER A 154 2.96 -10.90 -3.78
N GLU A 155 3.92 -11.60 -4.40
CA GLU A 155 5.34 -11.51 -4.07
C GLU A 155 5.84 -10.07 -4.21
N ASP A 156 5.61 -9.46 -5.37
CA ASP A 156 6.04 -8.12 -5.70
C ASP A 156 5.43 -7.07 -4.75
N THR A 157 4.14 -7.21 -4.45
CA THR A 157 3.43 -6.32 -3.54
C THR A 157 3.88 -6.51 -2.09
N ALA A 158 4.17 -7.74 -1.65
CA ALA A 158 4.71 -8.01 -0.33
C ALA A 158 6.09 -7.35 -0.12
N VAL A 159 6.99 -7.45 -1.11
CA VAL A 159 8.31 -6.79 -1.06
C VAL A 159 8.15 -5.27 -0.92
N ARG A 160 7.19 -4.68 -1.63
CA ARG A 160 6.85 -3.25 -1.48
C ARG A 160 6.29 -2.94 -0.09
N ALA A 161 5.33 -3.74 0.38
CA ALA A 161 4.63 -3.54 1.65
C ALA A 161 5.61 -3.61 2.84
N MET A 162 6.53 -4.58 2.81
CA MET A 162 7.59 -4.74 3.81
C MET A 162 8.42 -3.47 3.96
N GLY A 163 8.83 -2.86 2.83
CA GLY A 163 9.55 -1.59 2.88
C GLY A 163 8.67 -0.42 3.30
N LYS A 164 7.35 -0.47 3.10
CA LYS A 164 6.42 0.59 3.51
C LYS A 164 6.12 0.58 5.00
N ILE A 165 6.11 -0.61 5.62
CA ILE A 165 5.93 -0.77 7.07
C ILE A 165 6.98 0.04 7.84
N PHE A 166 8.26 -0.03 7.44
CA PHE A 166 9.34 0.72 8.09
C PHE A 166 9.26 2.25 8.01
N GLU A 167 8.41 2.81 7.14
CA GLU A 167 8.14 4.27 7.15
C GLU A 167 7.27 4.69 8.35
N ASN A 168 6.60 3.73 9.02
CA ASN A 168 5.57 4.00 10.02
C ASN A 168 5.87 3.40 11.40
N ILE A 169 6.98 2.68 11.55
CA ILE A 169 7.39 2.03 12.81
C ILE A 169 8.81 2.45 13.19
N LYS A 170 9.23 2.12 14.42
CA LYS A 170 10.57 2.40 14.97
C LYS A 170 11.30 1.08 15.24
N PRO A 171 12.65 1.09 15.33
CA PRO A 171 13.42 -0.13 15.64
C PRO A 171 12.94 -0.87 16.90
N GLY A 172 12.54 -0.16 17.95
CA GLY A 172 12.04 -0.78 19.19
C GLY A 172 10.66 -1.44 19.08
N ASP A 173 9.96 -1.28 17.96
CA ASP A 173 8.66 -1.92 17.72
C ASP A 173 8.80 -3.35 17.17
N VAL A 174 10.01 -3.73 16.74
CA VAL A 174 10.30 -4.98 16.00
C VAL A 174 11.42 -5.74 16.71
N SER A 175 11.40 -7.07 16.68
CA SER A 175 12.50 -7.87 17.22
C SER A 175 13.75 -7.75 16.34
N ASP A 176 14.94 -7.88 16.93
CA ASP A 176 16.20 -7.92 16.17
C ASP A 176 16.22 -9.09 15.17
N GLU A 177 15.54 -10.20 15.50
CA GLU A 177 15.39 -11.38 14.62
C GLU A 177 14.57 -11.04 13.38
N ASP A 178 13.40 -10.41 13.53
CA ASP A 178 12.56 -9.98 12.41
C ASP A 178 13.27 -8.91 11.56
N ILE A 179 14.00 -7.98 12.19
CA ILE A 179 14.82 -6.99 11.47
C ILE A 179 15.87 -7.70 10.60
N GLN A 180 16.57 -8.69 11.17
CA GLN A 180 17.57 -9.46 10.45
C GLN A 180 16.93 -10.26 9.30
N GLU A 181 15.80 -10.92 9.54
CA GLU A 181 15.09 -11.66 8.48
C GLU A 181 14.68 -10.74 7.32
N VAL A 182 14.13 -9.56 7.62
CA VAL A 182 13.76 -8.59 6.58
C VAL A 182 14.98 -8.12 5.80
N TYR A 183 16.10 -7.84 6.48
CA TYR A 183 17.35 -7.47 5.83
C TYR A 183 17.83 -8.59 4.89
N ASP A 184 17.87 -9.84 5.36
CA ASP A 184 18.31 -10.99 4.57
C ASP A 184 17.41 -11.19 3.34
N VAL A 185 16.08 -11.05 3.51
CA VAL A 185 15.12 -11.14 2.41
C VAL A 185 15.37 -10.04 1.38
N PHE A 186 15.53 -8.78 1.80
CA PHE A 186 15.82 -7.71 0.85
C PHE A 186 17.16 -7.92 0.14
N LEU A 187 18.20 -8.28 0.89
CA LEU A 187 19.52 -8.52 0.31
C LEU A 187 19.47 -9.62 -0.74
N ALA A 188 18.85 -10.77 -0.42
CA ALA A 188 18.67 -11.87 -1.37
C ALA A 188 17.86 -11.44 -2.60
N LYS A 189 16.77 -10.69 -2.41
CA LYS A 189 15.93 -10.21 -3.51
C LYS A 189 16.57 -9.11 -4.35
N THR A 190 17.70 -8.53 -3.95
CA THR A 190 18.51 -7.71 -4.86
C THR A 190 19.12 -8.50 -6.02
N TYR A 191 19.07 -9.84 -5.99
CA TYR A 191 19.49 -10.74 -7.08
C TYR A 191 18.30 -11.41 -7.79
N HIS A 192 17.08 -10.96 -7.52
CA HIS A 192 15.87 -11.55 -8.09
C HIS A 192 15.83 -11.43 -9.63
N GLY A 193 15.24 -12.42 -10.33
CA GLY A 193 15.16 -12.40 -11.80
C GLY A 193 14.35 -11.22 -12.37
N ASN A 194 13.37 -10.72 -11.61
CA ASN A 194 12.57 -9.55 -11.96
C ASN A 194 13.19 -8.25 -11.42
N GLU A 195 13.43 -7.28 -12.31
CA GLU A 195 14.07 -6.00 -12.02
C GLU A 195 13.25 -5.07 -11.13
N VAL A 196 11.92 -5.16 -11.17
CA VAL A 196 11.03 -4.38 -10.30
C VAL A 196 11.22 -4.84 -8.86
N ILE A 197 11.28 -6.14 -8.61
CA ILE A 197 11.56 -6.71 -7.26
C ILE A 197 12.97 -6.34 -6.80
N ARG A 198 13.99 -6.43 -7.67
CA ARG A 198 15.35 -5.98 -7.32
C ARG A 198 15.36 -4.52 -6.90
N SER A 199 14.70 -3.64 -7.66
CA SER A 199 14.64 -2.21 -7.36
C SER A 199 13.93 -1.91 -6.04
N LYS A 200 12.80 -2.59 -5.76
CA LYS A 200 12.05 -2.47 -4.50
C LYS A 200 12.88 -2.95 -3.33
N SER A 201 13.71 -3.97 -3.53
CA SER A 201 14.58 -4.51 -2.50
C SER A 201 15.73 -3.57 -2.15
N ILE A 202 16.39 -2.97 -3.15
CA ILE A 202 17.38 -1.89 -2.90
C ILE A 202 16.72 -0.71 -2.17
N ARG A 203 15.52 -0.30 -2.59
CA ARG A 203 14.74 0.74 -1.90
C ARG A 203 14.39 0.33 -0.47
N GLY A 204 14.06 -0.94 -0.23
CA GLY A 204 13.79 -1.50 1.08
C GLY A 204 15.00 -1.37 2.02
N LEU A 205 16.18 -1.82 1.56
CA LEU A 205 17.45 -1.62 2.29
C LEU A 205 17.74 -0.15 2.58
N ASN A 206 17.50 0.75 1.61
CA ASN A 206 17.64 2.19 1.81
C ASN A 206 16.74 2.70 2.95
N LYS A 207 15.49 2.24 3.01
CA LYS A 207 14.57 2.62 4.09
C LYS A 207 15.02 2.09 5.44
N MET A 208 15.50 0.85 5.50
CA MET A 208 16.05 0.30 6.74
C MET A 208 17.22 1.16 7.24
N LEU A 209 18.13 1.60 6.36
CA LEU A 209 19.19 2.55 6.69
C LEU A 209 18.62 3.89 7.17
N GLN A 210 17.68 4.47 6.41
CA GLN A 210 17.10 5.78 6.68
C GLN A 210 16.36 5.84 8.02
N PHE A 211 15.65 4.78 8.40
CA PHE A 211 14.85 4.73 9.63
C PHE A 211 15.57 4.02 10.79
N GLY A 212 16.85 3.67 10.64
CA GLY A 212 17.69 3.18 11.73
C GLY A 212 17.49 1.70 12.11
N PHE A 213 16.99 0.89 11.17
CA PHE A 213 16.83 -0.57 11.34
C PHE A 213 18.10 -1.36 10.98
N ILE A 214 19.14 -0.71 10.47
CA ILE A 214 20.40 -1.35 10.09
C ILE A 214 21.48 -1.03 11.12
N ASN A 215 22.12 -2.07 11.65
CA ASN A 215 23.28 -1.92 12.52
C ASN A 215 24.51 -1.44 11.72
N LYS A 216 25.56 -0.97 12.40
CA LYS A 216 26.77 -0.44 11.73
C LYS A 216 27.54 -1.49 10.91
N GLY A 217 27.40 -2.77 11.24
CA GLY A 217 28.09 -3.88 10.57
C GLY A 217 27.54 -4.18 9.18
N ASP A 218 26.23 -4.01 8.99
CA ASP A 218 25.56 -4.36 7.72
C ASP A 218 25.52 -3.21 6.71
N LYS A 219 25.66 -1.95 7.17
CA LYS A 219 25.70 -0.78 6.27
C LYS A 219 26.73 -0.90 5.13
N PRO A 220 27.99 -1.32 5.36
CA PRO A 220 28.96 -1.53 4.29
C PRO A 220 28.48 -2.49 3.20
N ALA A 221 27.79 -3.58 3.56
CA ALA A 221 27.28 -4.56 2.59
C ALA A 221 26.21 -3.94 1.68
N ILE A 222 25.30 -3.13 2.23
CA ILE A 222 24.28 -2.40 1.45
C ILE A 222 24.94 -1.41 0.49
N LEU A 223 25.93 -0.63 0.97
CA LEU A 223 26.67 0.32 0.12
C LEU A 223 27.44 -0.40 -0.99
N ASN A 224 28.07 -1.54 -0.69
CA ASN A 224 28.76 -2.35 -1.69
C ASN A 224 27.77 -2.85 -2.74
N ARG A 225 26.64 -3.42 -2.31
CA ARG A 225 25.61 -3.91 -3.23
C ARG A 225 25.12 -2.81 -4.18
N ALA A 226 24.95 -1.58 -3.68
CA ALA A 226 24.58 -0.42 -4.48
C ALA A 226 25.69 -0.03 -5.49
N LYS A 227 26.96 0.00 -5.08
CA LYS A 227 28.10 0.26 -5.98
C LYS A 227 28.22 -0.79 -7.07
N THR A 228 28.11 -2.07 -6.72
CA THR A 228 28.09 -3.17 -7.69
C THR A 228 26.95 -2.98 -8.69
N ALA A 229 25.73 -2.68 -8.23
CA ALA A 229 24.59 -2.45 -9.13
C ALA A 229 24.83 -1.31 -10.13
N LEU A 230 25.59 -0.28 -9.73
CA LEU A 230 25.96 0.86 -10.57
C LEU A 230 27.15 0.60 -11.50
N GLY A 231 27.88 -0.50 -11.33
CA GLY A 231 29.12 -0.78 -12.05
C GLY A 231 30.27 0.16 -11.63
N LEU A 232 30.28 0.61 -10.37
CA LEU A 232 31.34 1.43 -9.81
C LEU A 232 32.51 0.60 -9.23
N GLU A 233 32.42 -0.72 -9.38
CA GLU A 233 33.46 -1.68 -8.99
C GLU A 233 34.02 -2.32 -10.26
N ASP A 234 35.24 -2.86 -10.20
CA ASP A 234 35.89 -3.55 -11.33
C ASP A 234 35.24 -4.91 -11.66
N SER A 235 33.95 -5.11 -11.32
CA SER A 235 33.18 -6.31 -11.63
C SER A 235 32.25 -6.08 -12.82
N GLU A 236 32.07 -7.13 -13.64
CA GLU A 236 31.08 -7.12 -14.73
C GLU A 236 29.64 -7.39 -14.22
N ASP A 237 29.44 -7.46 -12.90
CA ASP A 237 28.18 -7.86 -12.23
C ASP A 237 27.20 -6.71 -12.00
N TRP A 238 27.25 -5.66 -12.83
CA TRP A 238 26.35 -4.51 -12.70
C TRP A 238 24.92 -4.82 -13.13
N ASP A 239 23.94 -4.13 -12.57
CA ASP A 239 22.54 -4.41 -12.87
C ASP A 239 22.14 -3.82 -14.23
N PRO A 240 21.59 -4.61 -15.17
CA PRO A 240 21.20 -4.09 -16.47
C PRO A 240 20.01 -3.12 -16.41
N SER A 241 19.24 -3.13 -15.33
CA SER A 241 18.07 -2.27 -15.19
C SER A 241 18.43 -0.89 -14.64
N TYR A 242 18.15 0.15 -15.42
CA TYR A 242 18.26 1.55 -14.97
C TYR A 242 17.34 1.86 -13.78
N LEU A 243 16.22 1.14 -13.63
CA LEU A 243 15.36 1.26 -12.45
C LEU A 243 16.12 0.87 -11.19
N VAL A 244 16.84 -0.26 -11.22
CA VAL A 244 17.64 -0.75 -10.10
C VAL A 244 18.80 0.20 -9.80
N ARG A 245 19.51 0.65 -10.85
CA ARG A 245 20.60 1.62 -10.70
C ARG A 245 20.16 2.94 -10.09
N ARG A 246 18.98 3.44 -10.48
CA ARG A 246 18.41 4.66 -9.89
C ARG A 246 18.22 4.51 -8.38
N GLU A 247 17.67 3.38 -7.93
CA GLU A 247 17.50 3.13 -6.49
C GLU A 247 18.87 2.96 -5.79
N ALA A 248 19.85 2.32 -6.45
CA ALA A 248 21.20 2.19 -5.93
C ALA A 248 21.92 3.54 -5.77
N GLN A 249 21.79 4.44 -6.75
CA GLN A 249 22.34 5.79 -6.64
C GLN A 249 21.75 6.55 -5.45
N GLN A 250 20.44 6.43 -5.22
CA GLN A 250 19.78 7.05 -4.07
C GLN A 250 20.29 6.52 -2.73
N VAL A 251 20.77 5.28 -2.65
CA VAL A 251 21.43 4.75 -1.45
C VAL A 251 22.75 5.47 -1.21
N LEU A 252 23.60 5.60 -2.25
CA LEU A 252 24.91 6.25 -2.13
C LEU A 252 24.77 7.74 -1.80
N ASP A 253 23.87 8.45 -2.49
CA ASP A 253 23.65 9.90 -2.28
C ASP A 253 23.28 10.22 -0.82
N LYS A 254 22.59 9.31 -0.12
CA LYS A 254 22.12 9.51 1.26
C LYS A 254 23.05 9.00 2.33
N HIS A 255 23.89 8.01 2.02
CA HIS A 255 24.53 7.19 3.05
C HIS A 255 26.03 6.96 2.87
N GLN A 256 26.62 7.40 1.76
CA GLN A 256 28.06 7.36 1.53
C GLN A 256 28.82 8.38 2.38
#